data_AF-A0A859FG77-F1
#
_entry.id   AF-A0A859FG77-F1
#
_cell.length_a   1.000
_cell.length_b   1.000
_cell.length_c   1.000
_cell.angle_alpha   90.00
_cell.angle_beta   90.00
_cell.angle_gamma   90.00
#
_symmetry.space_group_name_H-M   'P 1'
#
loop_
_entity.id
_entity.type
_entity.pdbx_description
1 polymer ?
#
loop_
_entity_poly.entity_id
_entity_poly.type
_entity_poly.pdbx_seq_one_letter_code
_entity_poly.pdbx_strand_id
1 'polypeptide(L)'
;MTERDTLHLSIRRVFDWRGSTGIEIQPQQTDLLVYAGTIREALADLEQLMDERQQDAFIRAYKQYHIEPPMSVEEKWHIDESLQTWVAENKGS
;
A
#
# COMPACT_ATOMS: atom_id res chain seq x y z
N MET A 1 23.10 1.84 -8.38
CA MET A 1 21.64 1.68 -8.21
C MET A 1 21.41 1.29 -6.77
N THR A 2 20.90 2.22 -5.98
CA THR A 2 20.58 2.01 -4.58
C THR A 2 19.06 1.97 -4.46
N GLU A 3 18.50 1.19 -3.52
CA GLU A 3 17.07 1.15 -3.13
C GLU A 3 16.42 2.53 -2.88
N ARG A 4 17.19 3.62 -2.93
CA ARG A 4 16.80 4.99 -2.63
C ARG A 4 15.81 5.61 -3.62
N ASP A 5 15.54 4.97 -4.77
CA ASP A 5 14.75 5.57 -5.86
C ASP A 5 13.39 4.85 -6.12
N THR A 6 12.97 3.92 -5.26
CA THR A 6 11.70 3.19 -5.41
C THR A 6 10.58 3.84 -4.59
N LEU A 7 9.43 4.09 -5.21
CA LEU A 7 8.22 4.49 -4.48
C LEU A 7 7.56 3.27 -3.85
N HIS A 8 7.41 3.28 -2.52
CA HIS A 8 6.66 2.24 -1.84
C HIS A 8 5.22 2.71 -1.63
N LEU A 9 4.29 2.02 -2.27
CA LEU A 9 2.86 2.32 -2.24
C LEU A 9 2.13 1.26 -1.44
N SER A 10 1.54 1.65 -0.31
CA SER A 10 0.53 0.82 0.36
C SER A 10 -0.79 0.96 -0.38
N ILE A 11 -1.41 -0.16 -0.72
CA ILE A 11 -2.71 -0.24 -1.40
C ILE A 11 -3.62 -1.10 -0.54
N ARG A 12 -4.80 -0.59 -0.20
CA ARG A 12 -5.83 -1.37 0.48
C ARG A 12 -7.20 -1.17 -0.12
N ARG A 13 -8.07 -2.17 0.07
CA ARG A 13 -9.50 -2.04 -0.24
C ARG A 13 -10.19 -1.36 0.94
N VAL A 14 -11.02 -0.37 0.65
CA VAL A 14 -11.77 0.38 1.66
C VAL A 14 -13.27 0.34 1.39
N PHE A 15 -14.04 0.59 2.44
CA PHE A 15 -15.50 0.62 2.41
C PHE A 15 -15.96 1.94 3.02
N ASP A 16 -16.87 2.64 2.35
CA ASP A 16 -17.49 3.83 2.93
C ASP A 16 -18.64 3.47 3.88
N TRP A 17 -19.17 4.46 4.58
CA TRP A 17 -20.30 4.30 5.51
C TRP A 17 -21.62 3.90 4.83
N ARG A 18 -21.69 3.96 3.49
CA ARG A 18 -22.83 3.52 2.67
C ARG A 18 -22.63 2.09 2.12
N GLY A 19 -21.51 1.44 2.43
CA GLY A 19 -21.15 0.12 1.91
C GLY A 19 -20.56 0.15 0.50
N SER A 20 -20.26 1.32 -0.06
CA SER A 20 -19.54 1.44 -1.33
C SER A 20 -18.10 0.96 -1.14
N THR A 21 -17.52 0.34 -2.17
CA THR A 21 -16.12 -0.13 -2.12
C THR A 21 -15.20 0.78 -2.91
N GLY A 22 -13.99 0.98 -2.44
CA GLY A 22 -12.95 1.73 -3.14
C GLY A 22 -11.55 1.18 -2.88
N ILE A 23 -10.59 1.90 -3.43
CA ILE A 23 -9.16 1.71 -3.23
C ILE A 23 -8.62 2.92 -2.50
N GLU A 24 -7.81 2.64 -1.49
CA GLU A 24 -6.95 3.63 -0.87
C GLU A 24 -5.50 3.34 -1.28
N ILE A 25 -4.78 4.39 -1.65
CA ILE A 25 -3.34 4.33 -1.94
C ILE A 25 -2.59 5.39 -1.14
N GLN A 26 -1.48 4.98 -0.53
CA GLN A 26 -0.62 5.84 0.27
C GLN A 26 0.86 5.56 -0.04
N PRO A 27 1.64 6.56 -0.45
CA PRO A 27 3.08 6.45 -0.46
C PRO A 27 3.63 6.45 0.97
N GLN A 28 4.48 5.47 1.30
CA GLN A 28 5.00 5.30 2.67
C GLN A 28 5.87 6.46 3.16
N GLN A 29 6.44 7.24 2.23
CA GLN A 29 7.34 8.36 2.52
C GLN A 29 6.62 9.70 2.65
N THR A 30 5.29 9.73 2.45
CA THR A 30 4.51 10.98 2.38
C THR A 30 3.25 10.91 3.23
N ASP A 31 2.68 12.08 3.52
CA ASP A 31 1.37 12.25 4.13
C ASP A 31 0.22 12.20 3.09
N LEU A 32 0.53 11.94 1.82
CA LEU A 32 -0.47 11.87 0.75
C LEU A 32 -1.32 10.60 0.87
N LEU A 33 -2.62 10.77 0.70
CA LEU A 33 -3.59 9.69 0.73
C LEU A 33 -4.64 9.92 -0.34
N VAL A 34 -4.89 8.91 -1.17
CA VAL A 34 -5.86 9.00 -2.26
C VAL A 34 -6.90 7.89 -2.14
N TYR A 35 -8.16 8.26 -2.32
CA TYR A 35 -9.30 7.35 -2.36
C TYR A 35 -9.96 7.40 -3.74
N ALA A 36 -10.11 6.27 -4.41
CA ALA A 36 -10.79 6.20 -5.69
C ALA A 36 -11.58 4.90 -5.89
N GLY A 37 -12.42 4.84 -6.93
CA GLY A 37 -13.18 3.64 -7.25
C GLY A 37 -12.30 2.51 -7.80
N THR A 38 -11.20 2.88 -8.46
CA THR A 38 -10.26 1.94 -9.07
C THR A 38 -8.80 2.31 -8.78
N ILE A 39 -7.90 1.33 -8.89
CA ILE A 39 -6.44 1.55 -8.77
C ILE A 39 -5.96 2.57 -9.82
N ARG A 40 -6.55 2.55 -11.02
CA ARG A 40 -6.15 3.45 -12.12
C ARG A 40 -6.44 4.91 -11.77
N GLU A 41 -7.64 5.19 -11.28
CA GLU A 41 -8.02 6.52 -10.81
C GLU A 41 -7.14 6.95 -9.64
N ALA A 42 -6.94 6.07 -8.66
CA ALA A 42 -6.12 6.37 -7.49
C ALA A 42 -4.67 6.74 -7.87
N LEU A 43 -4.08 6.04 -8.86
CA LEU A 43 -2.73 6.36 -9.35
C LEU A 43 -2.67 7.68 -10.11
N ALA A 44 -3.69 7.99 -10.92
CA ALA A 44 -3.75 9.24 -11.67
C ALA A 44 -3.87 10.44 -10.72
N ASP A 45 -4.77 10.36 -9.74
CA ASP A 45 -4.96 11.38 -8.72
C ASP A 45 -3.69 11.56 -7.86
N LEU A 46 -3.03 10.45 -7.50
CA LEU A 46 -1.78 10.49 -6.75
C LEU A 46 -0.65 11.17 -7.55
N GLU A 47 -0.50 10.84 -8.83
CA GLU A 47 0.49 11.47 -9.70
C GLU A 47 0.26 12.98 -9.81
N GLN A 48 -1.00 13.41 -9.94
CA GLN A 48 -1.35 14.83 -9.96
C GLN A 48 -0.98 15.52 -8.63
N LEU A 49 -1.31 14.93 -7.49
CA LEU A 49 -1.01 15.50 -6.17
C LEU A 49 0.50 15.60 -5.89
N MET A 50 1.27 14.60 -6.32
CA MET A 50 2.73 14.60 -6.19
C MET A 50 3.37 15.69 -7.06
N ASP A 51 2.86 15.88 -8.28
CA ASP A 51 3.31 16.96 -9.17
C ASP A 51 3.01 18.35 -8.58
N GLU A 52 1.80 18.55 -8.04
CA GLU A 52 1.39 19.83 -7.42
C GLU A 52 2.25 20.20 -6.20
N ARG A 53 2.68 19.21 -5.41
CA ARG A 53 3.52 19.43 -4.22
C ARG A 53 5.02 19.55 -4.51
N GLN A 54 5.43 19.51 -5.78
CA GLN A 54 6.84 19.41 -6.19
C GLN A 54 7.58 18.26 -5.47
N GLN A 55 6.85 17.21 -5.08
CA GLN A 55 7.42 16.01 -4.47
C GLN A 55 7.99 15.13 -5.58
N ASP A 56 9.14 15.56 -6.09
CA ASP A 56 10.05 14.95 -7.06
C ASP A 56 9.42 14.15 -8.22
N ALA A 57 9.57 14.71 -9.42
CA ALA A 57 9.36 14.07 -10.73
C ALA A 57 10.20 12.78 -10.95
N PHE A 58 11.13 12.46 -10.04
CA PHE A 58 12.04 11.31 -10.14
C PHE A 58 11.39 9.96 -9.77
N ILE A 59 10.23 10.01 -9.10
CA ILE A 59 9.52 8.85 -8.53
C ILE A 59 8.69 8.07 -9.59
N ARG A 60 8.96 8.29 -10.89
CA ARG A 60 8.14 7.72 -11.97
C ARG A 60 8.63 6.37 -12.51
N ALA A 61 9.87 5.97 -12.23
CA ALA A 61 10.45 4.79 -12.87
C ALA A 61 10.13 3.46 -12.16
N TYR A 62 10.04 3.43 -10.83
CA TYR A 62 9.87 2.19 -10.07
C TYR A 62 8.88 2.36 -8.91
N LYS A 63 7.78 1.61 -8.97
CA LYS A 63 6.75 1.53 -7.92
C LYS A 63 6.76 0.12 -7.34
N GLN A 64 6.94 0.00 -6.02
CA GLN A 64 6.73 -1.24 -5.29
C GLN A 64 5.40 -1.16 -4.56
N TYR A 65 4.54 -2.14 -4.82
CA TYR A 65 3.20 -2.20 -4.24
C TYR A 65 3.19 -3.12 -3.03
N HIS A 66 2.74 -2.61 -1.90
CA HIS A 66 2.39 -3.38 -0.73
C HIS A 66 0.87 -3.46 -0.66
N ILE A 67 0.31 -4.64 -0.94
CA ILE A 67 -1.13 -4.85 -0.93
C ILE A 67 -1.55 -5.31 0.47
N GLU A 68 -2.36 -4.50 1.13
CA GLU A 68 -3.00 -4.85 2.40
C GLU A 68 -4.39 -5.45 2.11
N PRO A 69 -4.56 -6.76 2.32
CA PRO A 69 -5.85 -7.41 2.09
C PRO A 69 -6.89 -6.93 3.11
N PRO A 70 -8.17 -6.83 2.72
CA PRO A 70 -9.24 -6.55 3.66
C PRO A 70 -9.38 -7.75 4.61
N MET A 71 -9.12 -7.53 5.89
CA MET A 71 -9.20 -8.58 6.90
C MET A 71 -9.59 -8.00 8.25
N SER A 72 -10.22 -8.83 9.07
CA SER A 72 -10.51 -8.50 10.46
C SER A 72 -9.23 -8.51 11.31
N VAL A 73 -9.30 -7.89 12.48
CA VAL A 73 -8.20 -7.92 13.46
C VAL A 73 -7.87 -9.36 13.88
N GLU A 74 -8.89 -10.20 14.02
CA GLU A 74 -8.76 -11.62 14.38
C GLU A 74 -8.09 -12.43 13.26
N GLU A 75 -8.49 -12.20 12.00
CA GLU A 75 -7.87 -12.83 10.84
C GLU A 75 -6.39 -12.45 10.72
N LYS A 76 -6.09 -11.16 10.91
CA LYS A 76 -4.71 -10.68 10.93
C LYS A 76 -3.89 -11.38 12.03
N TRP A 77 -4.42 -11.44 13.24
CA TRP A 77 -3.74 -12.04 14.37
C TRP A 77 -3.41 -13.52 14.11
N HIS A 78 -4.38 -14.29 13.60
CA HIS A 78 -4.16 -15.70 13.25
C HIS A 78 -3.09 -15.91 12.17
N ILE A 79 -3.04 -15.03 11.17
CA ILE A 79 -1.99 -15.09 10.14
C ILE A 79 -0.63 -14.76 10.74
N ASP A 80 -0.55 -13.71 11.58
CA ASP A 80 0.70 -13.32 12.22
C ASP A 80 1.25 -14.44 13.12
N GLU A 81 0.39 -15.12 13.90
CA GLU A 81 0.78 -16.31 14.70
C GLU A 81 1.25 -17.48 13.82
N SER A 82 0.53 -17.74 12.72
CA SER A 82 0.88 -18.82 11.78
C SER A 82 2.25 -18.56 11.12
N LEU A 83 2.54 -17.31 10.78
CA LEU A 83 3.83 -16.91 10.21
C LEU A 83 4.97 -17.06 11.23
N GLN A 84 4.76 -16.67 12.48
CA GLN A 84 5.76 -16.87 13.54
C GLN A 84 6.08 -18.34 13.74
N THR A 85 5.05 -19.18 13.76
CA THR A 85 5.18 -20.64 13.88
C THR A 85 5.98 -21.21 12.71
N TRP A 86 5.60 -20.88 11.48
CA TRP A 86 6.32 -21.31 10.28
C TRP A 86 7.79 -20.88 10.29
N VAL A 87 8.08 -19.63 10.68
CA VAL A 87 9.45 -19.13 10.80
C VAL A 87 10.24 -19.93 11.85
N ALA A 88 9.65 -20.26 12.99
CA ALA A 88 10.30 -21.04 14.03
C ALA A 88 10.63 -22.47 13.54
N GLU A 89 9.73 -23.09 12.78
CA GLU A 89 9.94 -24.43 12.21
C GLU A 89 11.02 -24.47 11.11
N ASN A 90 11.17 -23.38 10.35
CA ASN A 90 12.08 -23.33 9.20
C ASN A 90 13.42 -22.63 9.50
N LYS A 91 13.59 -21.97 10.65
CA LYS A 91 14.88 -21.37 11.07
C LYS A 91 15.88 -22.38 11.63
N GLY A 92 15.48 -23.65 11.80
CA GLY A 92 16.33 -24.74 12.31
C GLY A 92 16.84 -25.73 11.27
N SER A 93 16.62 -25.48 9.97
CA SER A 93 17.13 -26.32 8.85
C SER A 93 18.31 -25.70 8.14
#